data_AF-A0A9D9PEA6-F1
#
_entry.id   AF-A0A9D9PEA6-F1
#
_cell.length_a   1.000
_cell.length_b   1.000
_cell.length_c   1.000
_cell.angle_alpha   90.00
_cell.angle_beta   90.00
_cell.angle_gamma   90.00
#
_symmetry.space_group_name_H-M   'P 1'
#
loop_
_entity.id
_entity.type
_entity.pdbx_description
1 polymer ?
#
loop_
_entity_poly.entity_id
_entity_poly.type
_entity_poly.pdbx_seq_one_letter_code
_entity_poly.pdbx_strand_id
1 'polypeptide(L)'
;MTSEFDIEIQACNSLLSPWQFHQLCQTVCRKTGQQNLYFGRFPRSILTVHPKINPAVLQRFFDDLAEYVRHHNQPKARFHLVTDRGQIEIQVCYIGSGAIGKVVRLQVNGDTPLAFKVFFDPDFVWPHGPWGEIPVGIYLKASGVTRDITEFFAAGLTWSIVEWIDEDTHPHKRRGIDYAVFARRKNLTPLNPLNISNYNRYGMRVDLGGIQTNTFGRRWRDGFYTVWFYTRKIRREGWRSMAPYFSPQALHYALQRLGYLLSSSIVGLHDRLKKQNSTSRQ
;
A
#
# COMPACT_ATOMS: atom_id res chain seq x y z
N MET A 1 -9.00 -26.62 -5.86
CA MET A 1 -9.90 -25.58 -5.30
C MET A 1 -9.08 -24.33 -5.11
N THR A 2 -9.64 -23.13 -5.32
CA THR A 2 -8.91 -21.86 -5.10
C THR A 2 -9.29 -21.31 -3.74
N SER A 3 -8.32 -21.14 -2.85
CA SER A 3 -8.39 -20.63 -1.48
C SER A 3 -7.65 -19.29 -1.36
N GLU A 4 -7.72 -18.60 -0.21
CA GLU A 4 -6.90 -17.38 0.01
C GLU A 4 -5.40 -17.66 -0.18
N PHE A 5 -4.96 -18.85 0.24
CA PHE A 5 -3.59 -19.32 0.10
C PHE A 5 -3.15 -19.44 -1.36
N ASP A 6 -4.06 -19.84 -2.25
CA ASP A 6 -3.77 -19.89 -3.69
C ASP A 6 -3.64 -18.50 -4.32
N ILE A 7 -4.35 -17.50 -3.78
CA ILE A 7 -4.19 -16.10 -4.20
C ILE A 7 -2.81 -15.58 -3.75
N GLU A 8 -2.43 -15.86 -2.50
CA GLU A 8 -1.10 -15.48 -1.99
C GLU A 8 0.03 -16.10 -2.78
N ILE A 9 -0.05 -17.40 -3.09
CA ILE A 9 0.97 -18.08 -3.91
C ILE A 9 1.11 -17.38 -5.27
N GLN A 10 -0.01 -17.03 -5.91
CA GLN A 10 0.02 -16.30 -7.19
C GLN A 10 0.64 -14.91 -7.04
N ALA A 11 0.30 -14.19 -5.96
CA ALA A 11 0.84 -12.86 -5.66
C ALA A 11 2.33 -12.89 -5.28
N CYS A 12 2.81 -13.98 -4.65
CA CYS A 12 4.24 -14.19 -4.36
C CYS A 12 5.04 -14.40 -5.65
N ASN A 13 4.49 -15.16 -6.60
CA ASN A 13 5.19 -15.54 -7.82
C ASN A 13 5.14 -14.45 -8.91
N SER A 14 4.08 -13.64 -8.92
CA SER A 14 3.85 -12.62 -9.95
C SER A 14 3.10 -11.43 -9.39
N LEU A 15 3.44 -10.23 -9.85
CA LEU A 15 2.70 -9.03 -9.48
C LEU A 15 1.33 -9.04 -10.15
N LEU A 16 0.29 -9.33 -9.36
CA LEU A 16 -1.09 -9.25 -9.80
C LEU A 16 -1.52 -7.79 -9.95
N SER A 17 -2.21 -7.47 -11.04
CA SER A 17 -2.88 -6.16 -11.17
C SER A 17 -4.07 -6.07 -10.19
N PRO A 18 -4.52 -4.84 -9.86
CA PRO A 18 -5.66 -4.66 -8.96
C PRO A 18 -6.91 -5.45 -9.36
N TRP A 19 -7.20 -5.50 -10.67
CA TRP A 19 -8.35 -6.24 -11.19
C TRP A 19 -8.19 -7.75 -11.08
N GLN A 20 -7.01 -8.28 -11.37
CA GLN A 20 -6.75 -9.72 -11.23
C GLN A 20 -6.89 -10.13 -9.77
N PHE A 21 -6.27 -9.39 -8.85
CA PHE A 21 -6.36 -9.67 -7.42
C PHE A 21 -7.80 -9.59 -6.91
N HIS A 22 -8.54 -8.53 -7.28
CA HIS A 22 -9.95 -8.38 -6.96
C HIS A 22 -10.81 -9.55 -7.49
N GLN A 23 -10.65 -9.94 -8.76
CA GLN A 23 -11.41 -11.05 -9.35
C GLN A 23 -11.15 -12.39 -8.67
N LEU A 24 -9.90 -12.65 -8.28
CA LEU A 24 -9.53 -13.85 -7.52
C LEU A 24 -10.23 -13.84 -6.15
N CYS A 25 -10.15 -12.73 -5.43
CA CYS A 25 -10.83 -12.56 -4.14
C CYS A 25 -12.34 -12.81 -4.27
N GLN A 26 -13.00 -12.13 -5.22
CA GLN A 26 -14.43 -12.29 -5.48
C GLN A 26 -14.81 -13.73 -5.84
N THR A 27 -13.92 -14.46 -6.50
CA THR A 27 -14.16 -15.87 -6.85
C THR A 27 -14.08 -16.76 -5.62
N VAL A 28 -13.11 -16.52 -4.72
CA VAL A 28 -13.00 -17.25 -3.45
C VAL A 28 -14.20 -16.94 -2.55
N CYS A 29 -14.56 -15.67 -2.38
CA CYS A 29 -15.73 -15.26 -1.58
C CYS A 29 -17.01 -15.95 -2.07
N ARG A 30 -17.28 -15.93 -3.39
CA ARG A 30 -18.47 -16.57 -3.97
C ARG A 30 -18.50 -18.09 -3.77
N LYS A 31 -17.35 -18.77 -3.82
CA LYS A 31 -17.27 -20.22 -3.67
C LYS A 31 -17.37 -20.68 -2.22
N THR A 32 -16.83 -19.90 -1.30
CA THR A 32 -16.71 -20.27 0.12
C THR A 32 -17.81 -19.66 0.99
N GLY A 33 -18.52 -18.65 0.49
CA GLY A 33 -19.45 -17.84 1.29
C GLY A 33 -18.75 -16.87 2.24
N GLN A 34 -17.41 -16.80 2.24
CA GLN A 34 -16.66 -15.88 3.07
C GLN A 34 -16.82 -14.44 2.57
N GLN A 35 -17.03 -13.51 3.50
CA GLN A 35 -17.05 -12.06 3.19
C GLN A 35 -15.70 -11.39 3.43
N ASN A 36 -14.89 -11.93 4.35
CA ASN A 36 -13.56 -11.41 4.66
C ASN A 36 -12.51 -12.40 4.17
N LEU A 37 -11.44 -11.87 3.59
CA LEU A 37 -10.23 -12.60 3.23
C LEU A 37 -9.05 -11.92 3.90
N TYR A 38 -8.07 -12.71 4.32
CA TYR A 38 -6.90 -12.20 4.99
C TYR A 38 -5.65 -12.63 4.25
N PHE A 39 -4.64 -11.76 4.28
CA PHE A 39 -3.40 -11.97 3.57
C PHE A 39 -2.20 -11.69 4.46
N GLY A 40 -1.11 -12.40 4.23
CA GLY A 40 0.14 -12.30 4.96
C GLY A 40 0.09 -12.97 6.33
N ARG A 41 1.02 -12.57 7.18
CA ARG A 41 1.17 -13.08 8.55
C ARG A 41 1.47 -11.92 9.47
N PHE A 42 0.82 -11.92 10.63
CA PHE A 42 1.14 -10.92 11.65
C PHE A 42 2.64 -10.97 12.00
N PRO A 43 3.26 -9.80 12.28
CA PRO A 43 4.67 -9.74 12.65
C PRO A 43 4.89 -10.44 13.99
N ARG A 44 6.15 -10.79 14.27
CA ARG A 44 6.51 -11.47 15.53
C ARG A 44 6.11 -10.69 16.78
N SER A 45 6.11 -9.35 16.77
CA SER A 45 5.62 -8.54 17.90
C SER A 45 4.15 -8.82 18.26
N ILE A 46 3.35 -9.23 17.29
CA ILE A 46 1.97 -9.70 17.53
C ILE A 46 1.96 -11.22 17.80
N LEU A 47 2.80 -12.00 17.11
CA LEU A 47 2.81 -13.45 17.22
C LEU A 47 3.53 -14.03 18.45
N THR A 48 4.44 -13.31 19.10
CA THR A 48 5.02 -13.74 20.39
C THR A 48 3.95 -13.84 21.48
N VAL A 49 2.81 -13.18 21.25
CA VAL A 49 1.61 -13.27 22.08
C VAL A 49 0.60 -14.31 21.56
N HIS A 50 0.86 -14.91 20.40
CA HIS A 50 0.01 -15.95 19.77
C HIS A 50 -0.19 -17.24 20.57
N PRO A 51 0.67 -17.66 21.52
CA PRO A 51 0.26 -18.73 22.43
C PRO A 51 -1.06 -18.40 23.13
N LYS A 52 -1.39 -17.10 23.25
CA LYS A 52 -2.52 -16.57 23.99
C LYS A 52 -3.76 -16.23 23.16
N ILE A 53 -3.62 -15.88 21.87
CA ILE A 53 -4.75 -15.40 21.05
C ILE A 53 -4.81 -16.11 19.69
N ASN A 54 -5.99 -16.62 19.35
CA ASN A 54 -6.30 -17.23 18.05
C ASN A 54 -6.19 -16.19 16.90
N PRO A 55 -5.52 -16.49 15.77
CA PRO A 55 -5.46 -15.62 14.58
C PRO A 55 -6.81 -15.06 14.14
N ALA A 56 -7.87 -15.86 14.19
CA ALA A 56 -9.21 -15.43 13.78
C ALA A 56 -9.77 -14.32 14.68
N VAL A 57 -9.40 -14.31 15.96
CA VAL A 57 -9.78 -13.24 16.89
C VAL A 57 -9.01 -11.97 16.58
N LEU A 58 -7.71 -12.07 16.28
CA LEU A 58 -6.90 -10.93 15.86
C LEU A 58 -7.41 -10.32 14.55
N GLN A 59 -7.74 -11.16 13.57
CA GLN A 59 -8.31 -10.75 12.29
C GLN A 59 -9.59 -9.92 12.49
N ARG A 60 -10.55 -10.44 13.27
CA ARG A 60 -11.78 -9.71 13.60
C ARG A 60 -11.50 -8.40 14.36
N PHE A 61 -10.58 -8.43 15.32
CA PHE A 61 -10.17 -7.21 16.02
C PHE A 61 -9.63 -6.15 15.06
N PHE A 62 -8.83 -6.53 14.07
CA PHE A 62 -8.31 -5.57 13.08
C PHE A 62 -9.38 -5.09 12.11
N ASP A 63 -10.39 -5.90 11.78
CA ASP A 63 -11.57 -5.45 11.05
C ASP A 63 -12.34 -4.37 11.86
N ASP A 64 -12.61 -4.63 13.14
CA ASP A 64 -13.29 -3.69 14.03
C ASP A 64 -12.44 -2.42 14.26
N LEU A 65 -11.13 -2.57 14.40
CA LEU A 65 -10.20 -1.45 14.54
C LEU A 65 -10.17 -0.61 13.26
N ALA A 66 -10.25 -1.22 12.08
CA ALA A 66 -10.33 -0.50 10.82
C ALA A 66 -11.57 0.38 10.78
N GLU A 67 -12.72 -0.14 11.24
CA GLU A 67 -13.96 0.63 11.33
C GLU A 67 -13.84 1.78 12.35
N TYR A 68 -13.31 1.51 13.54
CA TYR A 68 -13.03 2.55 14.54
C TYR A 68 -12.16 3.68 13.96
N VAL A 69 -11.04 3.34 13.33
CA VAL A 69 -10.11 4.31 12.73
C VAL A 69 -10.78 5.07 11.58
N ARG A 70 -11.65 4.44 10.80
CA ARG A 70 -12.39 5.10 9.71
C ARG A 70 -13.28 6.22 10.23
N HIS A 71 -14.04 5.96 11.31
CA HIS A 71 -15.05 6.88 11.83
C HIS A 71 -14.53 8.00 12.74
N HIS A 72 -13.30 7.90 13.26
CA HIS A 72 -12.75 8.91 14.17
C HIS A 72 -11.74 9.82 13.44
N ASN A 73 -11.84 11.14 13.59
CA ASN A 73 -10.93 12.07 12.91
C ASN A 73 -9.47 11.93 13.38
N GLN A 74 -9.25 11.79 14.68
CA GLN A 74 -7.94 11.62 15.31
C GLN A 74 -7.99 10.42 16.26
N PRO A 75 -8.00 9.18 15.73
CA PRO A 75 -8.11 7.97 16.55
C PRO A 75 -6.94 7.88 17.54
N LYS A 76 -7.29 7.79 18.82
CA LYS A 76 -6.34 7.58 19.91
C LYS A 76 -7.01 6.71 20.96
N ALA A 77 -6.52 5.50 21.15
CA ALA A 77 -7.13 4.53 22.05
C ALA A 77 -6.10 3.53 22.57
N ARG A 78 -6.42 2.92 23.70
CA ARG A 78 -5.73 1.76 24.24
C ARG A 78 -6.74 0.63 24.37
N PHE A 79 -6.45 -0.50 23.73
CA PHE A 79 -7.27 -1.69 23.77
C PHE A 79 -6.57 -2.78 24.56
N HIS A 80 -7.36 -3.59 25.26
CA HIS A 80 -6.88 -4.76 25.98
C HIS A 80 -7.63 -5.98 25.48
N LEU A 81 -6.93 -6.84 24.74
CA LEU A 81 -7.45 -8.14 24.33
C LEU A 81 -7.12 -9.14 25.42
N VAL A 82 -8.14 -9.58 26.16
CA VAL A 82 -8.00 -10.54 27.27
C VAL A 82 -8.48 -11.91 26.81
N THR A 83 -7.65 -12.93 27.02
CA THR A 83 -7.99 -14.34 26.84
C THR A 83 -7.66 -15.14 28.09
N ASP A 84 -8.12 -16.39 28.12
CA ASP A 84 -7.78 -17.40 29.13
C ASP A 84 -6.27 -17.61 29.31
N ARG A 85 -5.47 -17.23 28.31
CA ARG A 85 -4.02 -17.42 28.27
C ARG A 85 -3.23 -16.13 28.51
N GLY A 86 -3.90 -15.00 28.69
CA GLY A 86 -3.32 -13.72 29.10
C GLY A 86 -3.87 -12.52 28.33
N GLN A 87 -3.12 -11.42 28.34
CA GLN A 87 -3.57 -10.14 27.81
C GLN A 87 -2.61 -9.55 26.78
N ILE A 88 -3.15 -8.87 25.77
CA ILE A 88 -2.43 -8.01 24.84
C ILE A 88 -2.91 -6.58 25.02
N GLU A 89 -1.98 -5.66 25.18
CA GLU A 89 -2.26 -4.23 25.08
C GLU A 89 -1.94 -3.75 23.66
N ILE A 90 -2.88 -3.02 23.06
CA ILE A 90 -2.71 -2.39 21.75
C ILE A 90 -2.99 -0.90 21.91
N GLN A 91 -1.95 -0.08 21.73
CA GLN A 91 -2.07 1.37 21.68
C GLN A 91 -2.17 1.85 20.24
N VAL A 92 -3.09 2.77 19.99
CA VAL A 92 -3.37 3.34 18.68
C VAL A 92 -3.16 4.85 18.75
N CYS A 93 -2.35 5.39 17.85
CA CYS A 93 -2.10 6.82 17.74
C CYS A 93 -2.23 7.28 16.29
N TYR A 94 -3.05 8.30 16.06
CA TYR A 94 -3.20 8.92 14.73
C TYR A 94 -1.89 9.50 14.21
N ILE A 95 -1.57 9.22 12.95
CA ILE A 95 -0.38 9.75 12.27
C ILE A 95 -0.77 10.67 11.11
N GLY A 96 -1.69 10.22 10.25
CA GLY A 96 -2.07 11.01 9.09
C GLY A 96 -3.22 10.41 8.30
N SER A 97 -3.75 11.22 7.40
CA SER A 97 -4.82 10.84 6.48
C SER A 97 -4.53 11.41 5.10
N GLY A 98 -4.83 10.63 4.07
CA GLY A 98 -4.73 11.05 2.67
C GLY A 98 -6.04 10.84 1.92
N ALA A 99 -5.97 10.90 0.60
CA ALA A 99 -7.12 10.68 -0.28
C ALA A 99 -7.79 9.31 -0.08
N ILE A 100 -6.96 8.30 0.19
CA ILE A 100 -7.32 6.88 0.03
C ILE A 100 -7.51 6.17 1.36
N GLY A 101 -7.00 6.75 2.43
CA GLY A 101 -6.98 6.09 3.71
C GLY A 101 -6.37 6.90 4.82
N LYS A 102 -6.37 6.28 5.99
CA LYS A 102 -5.84 6.81 7.24
C LYS A 102 -4.76 5.88 7.77
N VAL A 103 -3.70 6.45 8.30
CA VAL A 103 -2.61 5.70 8.93
C VAL A 103 -2.57 6.04 10.41
N VAL A 104 -2.48 4.99 11.23
CA VAL A 104 -2.23 5.07 12.66
C VAL A 104 -0.99 4.25 12.99
N ARG A 105 -0.28 4.69 14.02
CA ARG A 105 0.78 3.92 14.64
C ARG A 105 0.14 2.97 15.64
N LEU A 106 0.42 1.68 15.49
CA LEU A 106 0.06 0.65 16.47
C LEU A 106 1.28 0.29 17.30
N GLN A 107 1.11 0.20 18.61
CA GLN A 107 2.10 -0.35 19.50
C GLN A 107 1.48 -1.50 20.29
N VAL A 108 2.09 -2.68 20.20
CA VAL A 108 1.57 -3.91 20.82
C VAL A 108 2.49 -4.26 21.98
N ASN A 109 1.97 -4.33 23.21
CA ASN A 109 2.72 -4.62 24.43
C ASN A 109 4.00 -3.76 24.64
N GLY A 110 4.06 -2.55 24.08
CA GLY A 110 5.25 -1.71 24.14
C GLY A 110 6.37 -2.07 23.15
N ASP A 111 6.19 -3.09 22.31
CA ASP A 111 7.15 -3.52 21.30
C ASP A 111 7.33 -2.49 20.17
N THR A 112 8.15 -2.85 19.18
CA THR A 112 8.36 -2.08 17.96
C THR A 112 7.02 -1.70 17.32
N PRO A 113 6.80 -0.41 17.02
CA PRO A 113 5.56 0.05 16.42
C PRO A 113 5.34 -0.53 15.03
N LEU A 114 4.09 -0.52 14.60
CA LEU A 114 3.63 -0.94 13.28
C LEU A 114 2.81 0.20 12.66
N ALA A 115 2.84 0.31 11.34
CA ALA A 115 1.93 1.18 10.61
C ALA A 115 0.66 0.39 10.26
N PHE A 116 -0.49 0.87 10.73
CA PHE A 116 -1.80 0.35 10.35
C PHE A 116 -2.51 1.33 9.46
N LYS A 117 -2.78 0.91 8.23
CA LYS A 117 -3.44 1.70 7.21
C LYS A 117 -4.84 1.17 6.98
N VAL A 118 -5.82 2.06 7.05
CA VAL A 118 -7.23 1.79 6.74
C VAL A 118 -7.60 2.45 5.44
N PHE A 119 -8.29 1.72 4.56
CA PHE A 119 -8.75 2.24 3.27
C PHE A 119 -10.17 2.81 3.36
N PHE A 120 -10.42 3.94 2.70
CA PHE A 120 -11.71 4.67 2.71
C PHE A 120 -12.71 4.24 1.62
N ASP A 121 -12.23 3.70 0.51
CA ASP A 121 -13.06 3.18 -0.58
C ASP A 121 -12.52 1.81 -0.98
N PRO A 122 -12.65 0.80 -0.08
CA PRO A 122 -12.10 -0.52 -0.33
C PRO A 122 -12.76 -1.21 -1.52
N ASP A 123 -13.92 -0.75 -2.00
CA ASP A 123 -14.58 -1.31 -3.19
C ASP A 123 -14.01 -0.78 -4.50
N PHE A 124 -13.24 0.32 -4.47
CA PHE A 124 -12.67 0.91 -5.66
C PHE A 124 -11.37 0.21 -6.09
N VAL A 125 -11.45 -0.55 -7.19
CA VAL A 125 -10.33 -1.31 -7.75
C VAL A 125 -9.28 -0.39 -8.39
N TRP A 126 -8.23 -0.05 -7.62
CA TRP A 126 -7.23 0.94 -8.00
C TRP A 126 -5.84 0.66 -7.38
N PRO A 127 -4.70 1.04 -8.00
CA PRO A 127 -3.35 0.79 -7.47
C PRO A 127 -3.02 1.45 -6.12
N HIS A 128 -3.84 2.40 -5.64
CA HIS A 128 -3.64 3.05 -4.35
C HIS A 128 -4.59 2.55 -3.25
N GLY A 129 -5.46 1.59 -3.57
CA GLY A 129 -6.38 0.94 -2.62
C GLY A 129 -5.90 -0.45 -2.20
N PRO A 130 -6.72 -1.21 -1.45
CA PRO A 130 -6.35 -2.55 -0.97
C PRO A 130 -6.01 -3.49 -2.14
N TRP A 131 -6.76 -3.38 -3.24
CA TRP A 131 -6.55 -4.21 -4.44
C TRP A 131 -5.19 -3.98 -5.12
N GLY A 132 -4.59 -2.80 -4.96
CA GLY A 132 -3.25 -2.51 -5.46
C GLY A 132 -2.15 -2.81 -4.45
N GLU A 133 -2.35 -2.37 -3.21
CA GLU A 133 -1.28 -2.39 -2.21
C GLU A 133 -1.03 -3.77 -1.60
N ILE A 134 -2.08 -4.57 -1.40
CA ILE A 134 -1.93 -5.93 -0.85
C ILE A 134 -1.10 -6.83 -1.78
N PRO A 135 -1.43 -7.01 -3.08
CA PRO A 135 -0.63 -7.85 -3.96
C PRO A 135 0.79 -7.30 -4.18
N VAL A 136 0.97 -5.97 -4.19
CA VAL A 136 2.32 -5.36 -4.19
C VAL A 136 3.09 -5.76 -2.94
N GLY A 137 2.48 -5.62 -1.76
CA GLY A 137 3.11 -5.96 -0.49
C GLY A 137 3.55 -7.42 -0.43
N ILE A 138 2.67 -8.34 -0.83
CA ILE A 138 2.98 -9.77 -0.92
C ILE A 138 4.15 -10.00 -1.89
N TYR A 139 4.08 -9.45 -3.10
CA TYR A 139 5.09 -9.66 -4.14
C TYR A 139 6.48 -9.14 -3.76
N LEU A 140 6.54 -7.92 -3.20
CA LEU A 140 7.80 -7.30 -2.77
C LEU A 140 8.42 -8.05 -1.59
N LYS A 141 7.60 -8.46 -0.62
CA LYS A 141 8.06 -9.28 0.51
C LYS A 141 8.62 -10.62 0.04
N ALA A 142 7.89 -11.35 -0.79
CA ALA A 142 8.35 -12.63 -1.34
C ALA A 142 9.65 -12.49 -2.15
N SER A 143 9.86 -11.32 -2.75
CA SER A 143 11.06 -11.00 -3.53
C SER A 143 12.23 -10.46 -2.70
N GLY A 144 12.08 -10.30 -1.37
CA GLY A 144 13.13 -9.77 -0.49
C GLY A 144 13.43 -8.27 -0.70
N VAL A 145 12.46 -7.50 -1.21
CA VAL A 145 12.58 -6.06 -1.43
C VAL A 145 12.19 -5.34 -0.13
N THR A 146 13.18 -5.11 0.72
CA THR A 146 12.98 -4.55 2.07
C THR A 146 13.94 -3.41 2.38
N ARG A 147 14.91 -3.08 1.53
CA ARG A 147 16.00 -2.18 1.93
C ARG A 147 15.56 -0.72 2.08
N ASP A 148 14.77 -0.23 1.14
CA ASP A 148 14.38 1.17 0.98
C ASP A 148 12.85 1.34 0.92
N ILE A 149 12.09 0.33 1.33
CA ILE A 149 10.63 0.33 1.37
C ILE A 149 10.12 -0.37 2.63
N THR A 150 8.93 0.00 3.09
CA THR A 150 8.24 -0.66 4.21
C THR A 150 7.96 -2.13 3.89
N GLU A 151 8.17 -3.01 4.88
CA GLU A 151 7.81 -4.42 4.76
C GLU A 151 6.31 -4.63 5.00
N PHE A 152 5.65 -5.38 4.11
CA PHE A 152 4.27 -5.82 4.31
C PHE A 152 4.19 -6.94 5.35
N PHE A 153 3.23 -6.89 6.28
CA PHE A 153 3.01 -7.98 7.23
C PHE A 153 1.71 -8.72 6.97
N ALA A 154 0.57 -8.05 7.18
CA ALA A 154 -0.74 -8.65 7.10
C ALA A 154 -1.77 -7.66 6.57
N ALA A 155 -2.87 -8.15 6.02
CA ALA A 155 -3.99 -7.32 5.57
C ALA A 155 -5.31 -8.06 5.65
N GLY A 156 -6.38 -7.27 5.82
CA GLY A 156 -7.73 -7.65 5.43
C GLY A 156 -8.12 -6.85 4.17
N LEU A 157 -9.34 -7.04 3.67
CA LEU A 157 -9.80 -6.31 2.47
C LEU A 157 -9.98 -4.80 2.70
N THR A 158 -9.94 -4.33 3.95
CA THR A 158 -10.17 -2.92 4.31
C THR A 158 -9.03 -2.27 5.09
N TRP A 159 -7.99 -3.02 5.43
CA TRP A 159 -6.84 -2.56 6.21
C TRP A 159 -5.56 -3.31 5.85
N SER A 160 -4.41 -2.71 6.16
CA SER A 160 -3.11 -3.36 6.06
C SER A 160 -2.19 -2.96 7.22
N ILE A 161 -1.33 -3.89 7.63
CA ILE A 161 -0.26 -3.72 8.59
C ILE A 161 1.06 -3.82 7.83
N VAL A 162 1.84 -2.76 7.92
CA VAL A 162 3.19 -2.68 7.36
C VAL A 162 4.18 -2.25 8.44
N GLU A 163 5.46 -2.39 8.17
CA GLU A 163 6.54 -1.92 9.02
C GLU A 163 6.44 -0.42 9.27
N TRP A 164 6.56 -0.04 10.54
CA TRP A 164 6.81 1.34 10.91
C TRP A 164 8.27 1.70 10.62
N ILE A 165 8.49 2.67 9.75
CA ILE A 165 9.82 3.22 9.47
C ILE A 165 9.99 4.49 10.30
N ASP A 166 10.88 4.45 11.29
CA ASP A 166 11.23 5.64 12.05
C ASP A 166 11.94 6.67 11.16
N GLU A 167 11.82 7.96 11.51
CA GLU A 167 12.49 9.06 10.80
C GLU A 167 14.00 8.84 10.67
N ASP A 168 14.59 8.14 11.64
CA ASP A 168 16.03 7.90 11.71
C ASP A 168 16.49 6.62 11.01
N THR A 169 15.56 5.87 10.42
CA THR A 169 15.86 4.61 9.75
C THR A 169 16.58 4.86 8.43
N HIS A 170 17.71 4.21 8.24
CA HIS A 170 18.51 4.33 7.03
C HIS A 170 18.43 3.07 6.16
N PRO A 171 18.34 3.21 4.82
CA PRO A 171 18.36 2.05 3.92
C PRO A 171 19.60 1.17 4.10
N HIS A 172 20.78 1.76 4.31
CA HIS A 172 22.05 1.01 4.44
C HIS A 172 22.12 0.12 5.68
N LYS A 173 21.29 0.39 6.70
CA LYS A 173 21.20 -0.45 7.90
C LYS A 173 20.31 -1.67 7.70
N ARG A 174 19.60 -1.75 6.57
CA ARG A 174 18.65 -2.82 6.26
C ARG A 174 19.23 -3.83 5.28
N ARG A 175 18.92 -5.10 5.53
CA ARG A 175 19.16 -6.19 4.59
C ARG A 175 18.07 -6.18 3.50
N GLY A 176 18.32 -6.92 2.42
CA GLY A 176 17.39 -7.06 1.29
C GLY A 176 17.82 -6.30 0.05
N ILE A 177 16.91 -6.25 -0.93
CA ILE A 177 17.11 -5.65 -2.25
C ILE A 177 16.54 -4.24 -2.27
N ASP A 178 17.25 -3.30 -2.91
CA ASP A 178 16.74 -1.96 -3.22
C ASP A 178 15.59 -2.05 -4.23
N TYR A 179 14.51 -1.32 -3.96
CA TYR A 179 13.35 -1.26 -4.83
C TYR A 179 13.74 -0.82 -6.24
N ALA A 180 14.58 0.19 -6.40
CA ALA A 180 14.99 0.67 -7.72
C ALA A 180 15.70 -0.40 -8.55
N VAL A 181 16.52 -1.25 -7.93
CA VAL A 181 17.19 -2.38 -8.60
C VAL A 181 16.17 -3.42 -9.03
N PHE A 182 15.26 -3.78 -8.12
CA PHE A 182 14.21 -4.76 -8.40
C PHE A 182 13.23 -4.27 -9.48
N ALA A 183 12.76 -3.03 -9.38
CA ALA A 183 11.83 -2.40 -10.30
C ALA A 183 12.38 -2.38 -11.74
N ARG A 184 13.67 -2.11 -11.92
CA ARG A 184 14.31 -2.21 -13.24
C ARG A 184 14.27 -3.63 -13.79
N ARG A 185 14.60 -4.64 -12.96
CA ARG A 185 14.61 -6.06 -13.36
C ARG A 185 13.21 -6.59 -13.70
N LYS A 186 12.18 -6.13 -12.98
CA LYS A 186 10.80 -6.60 -13.11
C LYS A 186 9.91 -5.65 -13.92
N ASN A 187 10.47 -4.62 -14.53
CA ASN A 187 9.75 -3.56 -15.25
C ASN A 187 8.58 -3.00 -14.44
N LEU A 188 8.83 -2.58 -13.20
CA LEU A 188 7.87 -1.90 -12.34
C LEU A 188 8.01 -0.38 -12.46
N THR A 189 6.97 0.35 -12.07
CA THR A 189 6.97 1.81 -12.03
C THR A 189 8.05 2.34 -11.08
N PRO A 190 8.89 3.31 -11.48
CA PRO A 190 9.79 3.96 -10.54
C PRO A 190 8.97 4.71 -9.47
N LEU A 191 9.48 4.75 -8.24
CA LEU A 191 8.86 5.53 -7.18
C LEU A 191 8.93 7.02 -7.54
N ASN A 192 7.87 7.78 -7.21
CA ASN A 192 7.84 9.21 -7.47
C ASN A 192 8.57 9.96 -6.35
N PRO A 193 9.76 10.56 -6.61
CA PRO A 193 10.54 11.23 -5.57
C PRO A 193 9.87 12.52 -5.08
N LEU A 194 8.95 13.10 -5.87
CA LEU A 194 8.27 14.35 -5.52
C LEU A 194 7.20 14.15 -4.42
N ASN A 195 6.77 12.91 -4.17
CA ASN A 195 5.76 12.63 -3.14
C ASN A 195 6.42 12.46 -1.77
N ILE A 196 7.01 13.55 -1.26
CA ILE A 196 7.88 13.56 -0.07
C ILE A 196 7.17 13.00 1.17
N SER A 197 5.85 13.19 1.31
CA SER A 197 5.07 12.64 2.43
C SER A 197 5.08 11.11 2.52
N ASN A 198 5.46 10.43 1.44
CA ASN A 198 5.56 8.97 1.39
C ASN A 198 7.00 8.47 1.61
N TYR A 199 7.91 9.34 2.06
CA TYR A 199 9.27 8.96 2.40
C TYR A 199 9.66 9.47 3.78
N ASN A 200 10.56 8.74 4.45
CA ASN A 200 11.31 9.30 5.56
C ASN A 200 12.45 10.22 5.07
N ARG A 201 13.17 10.86 5.99
CA ARG A 201 14.25 11.80 5.65
C ARG A 201 15.43 11.18 4.87
N TYR A 202 15.53 9.86 4.86
CA TYR A 202 16.58 9.12 4.14
C TYR A 202 16.08 8.44 2.86
N GLY A 203 14.88 8.83 2.38
CA GLY A 203 14.34 8.34 1.12
C GLY A 203 13.74 6.93 1.18
N MET A 204 13.47 6.40 2.37
CA MET A 204 12.76 5.13 2.51
C MET A 204 11.27 5.32 2.28
N ARG A 205 10.70 4.52 1.39
CA ARG A 205 9.28 4.57 1.04
C ARG A 205 8.42 3.95 2.14
N VAL A 206 7.49 4.73 2.70
CA VAL A 206 6.59 4.29 3.80
C VAL A 206 5.21 3.81 3.33
N ASP A 207 4.97 3.83 2.02
CA ASP A 207 3.67 3.54 1.41
C ASP A 207 3.83 2.70 0.13
N LEU A 208 3.00 1.67 -0.04
CA LEU A 208 3.09 0.76 -1.19
C LEU A 208 2.25 1.20 -2.40
N GLY A 209 1.44 2.26 -2.22
CA GLY A 209 0.49 2.74 -3.22
C GLY A 209 1.13 3.19 -4.53
N GLY A 210 0.54 2.76 -5.63
CA GLY A 210 0.91 3.19 -6.98
C GLY A 210 2.02 2.38 -7.65
N ILE A 211 2.61 1.41 -6.94
CA ILE A 211 3.54 0.45 -7.54
C ILE A 211 2.75 -0.50 -8.44
N GLN A 212 3.18 -0.64 -9.68
CA GLN A 212 2.54 -1.52 -10.67
C GLN A 212 3.52 -1.87 -11.79
N THR A 213 3.15 -2.81 -12.65
CA THR A 213 3.89 -3.08 -13.89
C THR A 213 3.91 -1.84 -14.79
N ASN A 214 5.07 -1.53 -15.34
CA ASN A 214 5.29 -0.40 -16.22
C ASN A 214 5.00 -0.78 -17.67
N THR A 215 3.72 -0.91 -18.01
CA THR A 215 3.25 -1.24 -19.35
C THR A 215 2.91 0.00 -20.19
N PHE A 216 2.89 -0.17 -21.52
CA PHE A 216 2.38 0.85 -22.43
C PHE A 216 0.89 1.12 -22.16
N GLY A 217 0.45 2.37 -22.25
CA GLY A 217 -0.94 2.77 -21.94
C GLY A 217 -1.28 2.87 -20.44
N ARG A 218 -0.41 2.41 -19.53
CA ARG A 218 -0.60 2.51 -18.08
C ARG A 218 -0.95 3.92 -17.61
N ARG A 219 -0.22 4.93 -18.09
CA ARG A 219 -0.43 6.33 -17.69
C ARG A 219 -1.83 6.83 -18.06
N TRP A 220 -2.35 6.44 -19.22
CA TRP A 220 -3.72 6.76 -19.64
C TRP A 220 -4.73 6.10 -18.72
N ARG A 221 -4.58 4.80 -18.50
CA ARG A 221 -5.43 4.02 -17.57
C ARG A 221 -5.44 4.63 -16.16
N ASP A 222 -4.28 4.97 -15.62
CA ASP A 222 -4.17 5.63 -14.32
C ASP A 222 -4.87 6.98 -14.29
N GLY A 223 -4.76 7.76 -15.38
CA GLY A 223 -5.49 9.02 -15.54
C GLY A 223 -7.00 8.81 -15.44
N PHE A 224 -7.54 7.86 -16.21
CA PHE A 224 -8.97 7.52 -16.16
C PHE A 224 -9.41 7.07 -14.76
N TYR A 225 -8.67 6.16 -14.11
CA TYR A 225 -9.03 5.73 -12.75
C TYR A 225 -8.93 6.85 -11.73
N THR A 226 -7.96 7.75 -11.86
CA THR A 226 -7.82 8.90 -10.97
C THR A 226 -9.02 9.85 -11.13
N VAL A 227 -9.42 10.16 -12.36
CA VAL A 227 -10.61 10.98 -12.64
C VAL A 227 -11.87 10.32 -12.08
N TRP A 228 -12.03 9.01 -12.32
CA TRP A 228 -13.18 8.26 -11.80
C TRP A 228 -13.22 8.24 -10.28
N PHE A 229 -12.08 8.02 -9.63
CA PHE A 229 -11.95 8.06 -8.17
C PHE A 229 -12.43 9.39 -7.60
N TYR A 230 -11.86 10.51 -8.08
CA TYR A 230 -12.23 11.82 -7.57
C TYR A 230 -13.68 12.18 -7.91
N THR A 231 -14.21 11.73 -9.05
CA THR A 231 -15.63 11.90 -9.38
C THR A 231 -16.52 11.18 -8.35
N ARG A 232 -16.20 9.93 -7.98
CA ARG A 232 -16.90 9.20 -6.91
C ARG A 232 -16.76 9.88 -5.56
N LYS A 233 -15.55 10.33 -5.21
CA LYS A 233 -15.26 11.01 -3.94
C LYS A 233 -16.08 12.29 -3.81
N ILE A 234 -16.11 13.13 -4.85
CA ILE A 234 -16.92 14.36 -4.87
C ILE A 234 -18.40 14.04 -4.74
N ARG A 235 -18.90 12.98 -5.40
CA ARG A 235 -20.31 12.56 -5.24
C ARG A 235 -20.64 12.11 -3.81
N ARG A 236 -19.71 11.45 -3.11
CA ARG A 236 -19.91 10.93 -1.76
C ARG A 236 -19.72 11.96 -0.66
N GLU A 237 -18.66 12.76 -0.76
CA GLU A 237 -18.18 13.66 0.32
C GLU A 237 -18.37 15.15 -0.03
N GLY A 238 -18.84 15.45 -1.24
CA GLY A 238 -18.97 16.81 -1.74
C GLY A 238 -17.64 17.45 -2.13
N TRP A 239 -17.72 18.66 -2.69
CA TRP A 239 -16.55 19.44 -3.12
C TRP A 239 -15.61 19.85 -1.99
N ARG A 240 -16.10 19.91 -0.74
CA ARG A 240 -15.28 20.22 0.44
C ARG A 240 -14.15 19.20 0.65
N SER A 241 -14.36 17.95 0.24
CA SER A 241 -13.33 16.90 0.28
C SER A 241 -12.13 17.19 -0.63
N MET A 242 -12.29 18.10 -1.59
CA MET A 242 -11.23 18.48 -2.51
C MET A 242 -10.36 19.64 -2.01
N ALA A 243 -10.77 20.33 -0.93
CA ALA A 243 -10.05 21.48 -0.38
C ALA A 243 -8.55 21.24 -0.14
N PRO A 244 -8.09 20.06 0.34
CA PRO A 244 -6.66 19.79 0.50
C PRO A 244 -5.85 19.83 -0.81
N TYR A 245 -6.48 19.49 -1.95
CA TYR A 245 -5.81 19.41 -3.27
C TYR A 245 -5.77 20.75 -4.00
N PHE A 246 -6.52 21.75 -3.55
CA PHE A 246 -6.47 23.11 -4.08
C PHE A 246 -5.55 24.03 -3.27
N SER A 247 -4.75 23.47 -2.36
CA SER A 247 -3.74 24.24 -1.64
C SER A 247 -2.60 24.68 -2.58
N PRO A 248 -1.93 25.83 -2.32
CA PRO A 248 -0.78 26.26 -3.11
C PRO A 248 0.33 25.21 -3.19
N GLN A 249 0.51 24.45 -2.11
CA GLN A 249 1.48 23.33 -2.05
C GLN A 249 1.09 22.19 -3.00
N ALA A 250 -0.18 21.79 -3.01
CA ALA A 250 -0.69 20.77 -3.92
C ALA A 250 -0.61 21.20 -5.38
N LEU A 251 -0.90 22.47 -5.68
CA LEU A 251 -0.77 23.05 -7.02
C LEU A 251 0.70 23.09 -7.47
N HIS A 252 1.60 23.54 -6.61
CA HIS A 252 3.04 23.55 -6.88
C HIS A 252 3.56 22.14 -7.18
N TYR A 253 3.19 21.16 -6.34
CA TYR A 253 3.50 19.75 -6.57
C TYR A 253 2.93 19.24 -7.90
N ALA A 254 1.69 19.58 -8.24
CA ALA A 254 1.07 19.19 -9.50
C ALA A 254 1.82 19.77 -10.72
N LEU A 255 2.25 21.03 -10.65
CA LEU A 255 3.06 21.69 -11.68
C LEU A 255 4.44 21.06 -11.82
N GLN A 256 5.14 20.82 -10.70
CA GLN A 256 6.42 20.11 -10.70
C GLN A 256 6.29 18.72 -11.32
N ARG A 257 5.23 17.99 -10.95
CA ARG A 257 4.95 16.66 -11.49
C ARG A 257 4.65 16.70 -12.98
N LEU A 258 3.90 17.70 -13.46
CA LEU A 258 3.64 17.90 -14.88
C LEU A 258 4.95 18.18 -15.64
N GLY A 259 5.80 19.07 -15.12
CA GLY A 259 7.11 19.37 -15.70
C GLY A 259 8.03 18.14 -15.74
N TYR A 260 8.06 17.33 -14.68
CA TYR A 260 8.80 16.07 -14.65
C TYR A 260 8.26 15.05 -15.66
N LEU A 261 6.93 14.93 -15.79
CA LEU A 261 6.31 14.02 -16.75
C LEU A 261 6.58 14.45 -18.21
N LEU A 262 6.58 15.75 -18.50
CA LEU A 262 6.89 16.28 -19.83
C LEU A 262 8.37 16.09 -20.18
N SER A 263 9.28 16.45 -19.27
CA SER A 263 10.74 16.29 -19.47
C SER A 263 11.17 14.82 -19.61
N SER A 264 10.66 13.93 -18.75
CA SER A 264 10.96 12.48 -18.84
C SER A 264 10.38 11.83 -20.11
N SER A 265 9.30 12.38 -20.67
CA SER A 265 8.75 11.92 -21.95
C SER A 265 9.57 12.40 -23.15
N ILE A 266 10.21 13.58 -23.06
CA ILE A 266 11.12 14.11 -24.08
C ILE A 266 12.44 13.32 -24.11
N VAL A 267 13.03 13.03 -22.94
CA VAL A 267 14.27 12.23 -22.85
C VAL A 267 14.04 10.80 -23.36
N GLY A 268 12.91 10.18 -22.99
CA GLY A 268 12.56 8.85 -23.48
C GLY A 268 12.25 8.77 -24.99
N LEU A 269 11.82 9.88 -25.61
CA LEU A 269 11.63 9.96 -27.07
C LEU A 269 12.98 10.12 -27.79
N HIS A 270 13.87 10.95 -27.25
CA HIS A 270 15.19 11.21 -27.81
C HIS A 270 16.11 9.96 -27.80
N ASP A 271 16.09 9.18 -26.72
CA ASP A 271 16.85 7.92 -26.65
C ASP A 271 16.29 6.82 -27.58
N ARG A 272 14.97 6.84 -27.83
CA ARG A 272 14.34 5.93 -28.79
C ARG A 272 14.63 6.32 -30.23
N LEU A 273 14.63 7.61 -30.56
CA LEU A 273 15.02 8.11 -31.87
C LEU A 273 16.50 7.84 -32.18
N LYS A 274 17.40 7.94 -31.18
CA LYS A 274 18.79 7.51 -31.31
C LYS A 274 18.93 6.01 -31.57
N LYS A 275 18.16 5.16 -30.86
CA LYS A 275 18.17 3.71 -31.11
C LYS A 275 17.63 3.34 -32.49
N GLN A 276 16.52 3.94 -32.94
CA GLN A 276 15.98 3.72 -34.28
C GLN A 276 16.95 4.12 -35.40
N ASN A 277 17.69 5.22 -35.22
CA ASN A 277 18.71 5.68 -36.17
C ASN A 277 20.00 4.84 -36.17
N SER A 278 20.23 4.02 -35.12
CA SER A 278 21.37 3.09 -35.07
C SER A 278 21.08 1.72 -35.68
N THR A 279 19.81 1.29 -35.73
CA THR A 279 19.38 0.03 -36.38
C THR A 279 19.03 0.18 -37.87
N SER A 280 18.96 1.40 -38.40
CA SER A 280 18.76 1.69 -39.84
C SER A 280 20.08 1.98 -40.59
N ARG A 281 21.22 1.80 -39.92
CA ARG A 281 22.58 1.93 -40.50
C ARG A 281 23.40 0.63 -40.41
N GLN A 282 22.72 -0.52 -40.31
CA GLN A 282 23.31 -1.85 -40.51
C GLN A 282 22.68 -2.51 -41.73
#